data_AF-A0A815ZE35-F1
#
_entry.id   AF-A0A815ZE35-F1
#
_cell.length_a   1.000
_cell.length_b   1.000
_cell.length_c   1.000
_cell.angle_alpha   90.00
_cell.angle_beta   90.00
_cell.angle_gamma   90.00
#
_symmetry.space_group_name_H-M   'P 1'
#
loop_
_entity.id
_entity.type
_entity.pdbx_description
1 polymer ?
#
loop_
_entity_poly.entity_id
_entity_poly.type
_entity_poly.pdbx_seq_one_letter_code
_entity_poly.pdbx_strand_id
1 'polypeptide(L)' 'SDMKIFIWNVSKSAILSTVDCHTEDILSVAWNYNGSRIVTSCKDKMFRVINPRTGEIIQ' A
#
# COMPACT_ATOMS: atom_id res chain seq x y z
N SER A 1 13.66 0.37 -8.24
CA SER A 1 12.63 0.06 -7.23
C SER A 1 11.43 -0.49 -7.99
N ASP A 2 10.76 -1.51 -7.47
CA ASP A 2 9.69 -2.20 -8.22
C ASP A 2 8.33 -1.52 -8.06
N MET A 3 8.25 -0.42 -7.30
CA MET A 3 7.06 0.41 -7.04
C MET A 3 5.85 -0.36 -6.47
N LYS A 4 6.12 -1.51 -5.85
CA LYS A 4 5.12 -2.36 -5.21
C LYS A 4 5.04 -2.11 -3.72
N ILE A 5 3.85 -2.33 -3.18
CA ILE A 5 3.59 -2.34 -1.75
C ILE A 5 3.36 -3.78 -1.31
N PHE A 6 4.10 -4.19 -0.29
CA PHE A 6 3.92 -5.49 0.36
C PHE A 6 3.36 -5.28 1.76
N ILE A 7 2.17 -5.84 2.00
CA ILE A 7 1.60 -5.93 3.35
C ILE A 7 1.95 -7.31 3.90
N TRP A 8 2.57 -7.35 5.07
CA TRP A 8 3.03 -8.58 5.72
C TRP A 8 2.18 -8.92 6.92
N ASN A 9 1.83 -10.20 7.06
CA ASN A 9 1.38 -10.77 8.32
C ASN A 9 2.61 -11.26 9.09
N VAL A 10 3.04 -10.48 10.08
CA VAL A 10 4.24 -10.78 10.89
C VAL A 10 4.08 -12.07 11.68
N SER A 11 2.91 -12.33 12.26
CA SER A 11 2.67 -13.55 13.05
C SER A 11 2.75 -14.83 12.24
N LYS A 12 2.47 -14.75 10.92
CA LYS A 12 2.55 -15.88 10.00
C LYS A 12 3.83 -15.89 9.16
N SER A 13 4.71 -14.90 9.34
CA SER A 13 5.90 -14.69 8.51
C SER A 13 5.61 -14.76 7.00
N ALA A 14 4.47 -14.20 6.57
CA ALA A 14 3.97 -14.35 5.21
C ALA A 14 3.43 -13.02 4.66
N ILE A 15 3.51 -12.86 3.33
CA ILE A 15 2.88 -11.74 2.63
C ILE A 15 1.36 -11.92 2.72
N LEU A 16 0.68 -10.89 3.24
CA LEU A 16 -0.78 -10.83 3.30
C LEU A 16 -1.36 -10.36 1.96
N SER A 17 -0.74 -9.33 1.37
CA SER A 17 -1.18 -8.75 0.09
C SER A 17 -0.04 -8.03 -0.60
N THR A 18 -0.07 -8.05 -1.94
CA THR A 18 0.83 -7.27 -2.79
C THR A 18 -0.01 -6.32 -3.64
N VAL A 19 0.37 -5.05 -3.68
CA VAL A 19 -0.31 -4.03 -4.46
C VAL A 19 0.67 -3.45 -5.47
N ASP A 20 0.35 -3.63 -6.74
CA ASP A 20 1.14 -3.22 -7.90
C ASP A 20 0.33 -2.21 -8.70
N CYS A 21 0.46 -0.93 -8.33
CA CYS A 21 -0.41 0.12 -8.86
C CYS A 21 0.27 1.46 -9.11
N HIS A 22 1.51 1.62 -8.66
CA HIS A 22 2.29 2.84 -8.84
C HIS A 22 3.14 2.72 -10.10
N THR A 23 3.10 3.75 -10.94
CA THR A 23 3.89 3.80 -12.17
C THR A 23 5.25 4.48 -11.95
N GLU A 24 5.44 5.13 -10.81
CA GLU A 24 6.62 5.90 -10.44
C GLU A 24 6.97 5.67 -8.96
N ASP A 25 8.06 6.30 -8.48
CA ASP A 25 8.51 6.14 -7.10
C ASP A 25 7.42 6.50 -6.08
N ILE A 26 7.21 5.59 -5.12
CA ILE A 26 6.44 5.85 -3.91
C ILE A 26 7.29 6.75 -3.01
N LEU A 27 6.71 7.86 -2.57
CA LEU A 27 7.38 8.87 -1.77
C LEU A 27 7.10 8.72 -0.27
N SER A 28 5.90 8.25 0.09
CA SER A 28 5.51 8.04 1.48
C SER A 28 4.36 7.04 1.60
N VAL A 29 4.25 6.43 2.78
CA VAL A 29 3.18 5.51 3.16
C VAL A 29 2.76 5.78 4.60
N ALA A 30 1.46 5.80 4.86
CA ALA A 30 0.92 5.99 6.20
C ALA A 30 -0.34 5.15 6.43
N TRP A 31 -0.50 4.66 7.66
CA TRP A 31 -1.72 4.00 8.10
C TRP A 31 -2.69 5.00 8.69
N ASN A 32 -4.00 4.73 8.54
CA ASN A 32 -4.98 5.41 9.40
C ASN A 32 -5.02 4.79 10.80
N TYR A 33 -5.59 5.52 11.76
CA TYR A 33 -5.55 5.17 13.19
C TYR A 33 -6.01 3.73 13.51
N ASN A 34 -7.09 3.26 12.87
CA ASN A 34 -7.65 1.94 13.13
C ASN A 34 -7.09 0.82 12.23
N GLY A 35 -6.08 1.12 11.40
CA GLY A 35 -5.46 0.15 10.50
C GLY A 35 -6.40 -0.40 9.41
N SER A 36 -7.49 0.29 9.11
CA SER A 36 -8.42 -0.12 8.04
C SER A 36 -7.98 0.36 6.66
N ARG A 37 -7.09 1.34 6.58
CA ARG A 37 -6.62 1.97 5.33
C ARG A 37 -5.14 2.29 5.40
N ILE A 38 -4.51 2.24 4.23
CA ILE A 38 -3.20 2.83 3.96
C ILE A 38 -3.40 3.97 2.96
N VAL A 39 -2.65 5.05 3.11
CA VAL A 39 -2.48 6.07 2.07
C VAL A 39 -1.04 6.10 1.60
N THR A 40 -0.85 6.26 0.29
CA THR A 40 0.47 6.35 -0.34
C THR A 40 0.54 7.59 -1.21
N SER A 41 1.69 8.26 -1.22
CA SER A 41 2.01 9.33 -2.17
C SER A 41 3.03 8.85 -3.18
N CYS A 42 2.92 9.31 -4.44
CA CYS A 42 3.79 8.87 -5.53
C CYS A 42 4.19 10.04 -6.42
N LYS A 43 5.36 9.92 -7.07
CA LYS A 43 5.85 10.91 -8.04
C LYS A 43 4.94 11.05 -9.28
N ASP A 44 4.07 10.07 -9.53
CA ASP A 44 3.04 10.12 -10.56
C ASP A 44 1.93 11.17 -10.30
N LYS A 45 2.07 11.95 -9.22
CA LYS A 45 1.16 13.01 -8.78
C LYS A 45 -0.19 12.50 -8.28
N MET A 46 -0.30 11.19 -8.02
CA MET A 46 -1.50 10.56 -7.47
C MET A 46 -1.24 10.08 -6.05
N PHE A 47 -2.26 10.27 -5.20
CA PHE A 47 -2.37 9.55 -3.94
C PHE A 47 -3.26 8.33 -4.16
N ARG A 48 -3.00 7.27 -3.41
CA ARG A 48 -3.87 6.08 -3.42
C ARG A 48 -4.27 5.70 -2.02
N VAL A 49 -5.53 5.33 -1.84
CA VAL A 49 -6.05 4.78 -0.59
C VAL A 49 -6.28 3.29 -0.79
N ILE A 50 -5.67 2.47 0.06
CA ILE A 50 -5.60 1.03 -0.14
C ILE A 50 -6.24 0.32 1.04
N ASN A 51 -7.00 -0.75 0.76
CA ASN A 51 -7.40 -1.72 1.77
C ASN A 51 -6.25 -2.72 1.98
N PRO A 52 -5.56 -2.68 3.14
CA PRO A 52 -4.35 -3.48 3.36
C PRO A 52 -4.60 -4.99 3.46
N ARG A 53 -5.86 -5.40 3.69
CA ARG A 53 -6.23 -6.82 3.84
C ARG A 53 -6.53 -7.48 2.51
N THR A 54 -7.03 -6.71 1.54
CA THR A 54 -7.43 -7.21 0.21
C THR A 54 -6.51 -6.75 -0.91
N GLY A 55 -5.71 -5.70 -0.68
CA GLY A 55 -4.89 -5.05 -1.70
C GLY A 55 -5.67 -4.14 -2.63
N GLU A 56 -6.97 -3.97 -2.40
CA GLU A 56 -7.86 -3.17 -3.24
C GLU A 56 -7.52 -1.68 -3.13
N ILE A 57 -7.51 -0.99 -4.28
CA ILE A 57 -7.42 0.46 -4.35
C ILE A 57 -8.83 1.02 -4.23
N ILE A 58 -9.06 1.79 -3.17
CA ILE A 58 -10.34 2.41 -2.85
C ILE A 58 -10.45 3.78 -3.53
N GLN A 59 -9.32 4.47 -3.70
CA GLN A 59 -9.22 5.79 -4.33
C GLN A 59 -7.86 5.97 -4.97
#